data_AF-A0AAD8GM90-F1
#
_entry.id   AF-A0AAD8GM90-F1
#
_cell.length_a   1.000
_cell.length_b   1.000
_cell.length_c   1.000
_cell.angle_alpha   90.00
_cell.angle_beta   90.00
_cell.angle_gamma   90.00
#
_symmetry.space_group_name_H-M   'P 1'
#
loop_
_entity.id
_entity.type
_entity.pdbx_description
1 polymer ?
#
loop_
_entity_poly.entity_id
_entity_poly.type
_entity_poly.pdbx_seq_one_letter_code
_entity_poly.pdbx_strand_id
1 'polypeptide(L)'
;MVNGFTSLMPWLATSEKSLPWLTKGEKIELSKVELYEGNTAPPDYLSESELISLMEKNGIGTDASIPVHINNISECNYVQVQAGRRLIPTALGVSLIRVYQCIDPDLCLPDIRSFIEQQITLVSKGQANHSLVVRHVLAQFQQKFSYFVKKIENMDSLFEAQFSPLSDSGRMSE
;
A
#
# COMPACT_ATOMS: atom_id res chain seq x y z
N MET A 1 27.88 1.71 -29.32
CA MET A 1 27.31 1.82 -27.96
C MET A 1 28.05 0.84 -27.08
N VAL A 2 28.64 1.28 -25.98
CA VAL A 2 29.33 0.35 -25.06
C VAL A 2 28.25 -0.23 -24.16
N ASN A 3 28.01 -1.55 -24.25
CA ASN A 3 26.94 -2.21 -23.51
C ASN A 3 27.13 -2.10 -21.98
N GLY A 4 28.34 -1.79 -21.49
CA GLY A 4 28.56 -1.50 -20.07
C GLY A 4 28.01 -2.60 -19.16
N PHE A 5 27.29 -2.20 -18.11
CA PHE A 5 26.67 -3.13 -17.16
C PHE A 5 25.48 -3.93 -17.75
N THR A 6 24.84 -3.46 -18.83
CA THR A 6 23.73 -4.19 -19.46
C THR A 6 24.19 -5.45 -20.20
N SER A 7 25.50 -5.61 -20.42
CA SER A 7 26.10 -6.89 -20.86
C SER A 7 25.87 -8.02 -19.85
N LEU A 8 25.83 -7.69 -18.55
CA LEU A 8 25.57 -8.63 -17.46
C LEU A 8 24.11 -8.59 -16.99
N MET A 9 23.39 -7.50 -17.26
CA MET A 9 21.97 -7.32 -16.91
C MET A 9 21.12 -7.00 -18.15
N PRO A 10 20.86 -7.99 -19.03
CA PRO A 10 20.19 -7.75 -20.31
C PRO A 10 18.76 -7.22 -20.18
N TRP A 11 18.06 -7.51 -19.08
CA TRP A 11 16.70 -7.01 -18.82
C TRP A 11 16.63 -5.49 -18.58
N LEU A 12 17.77 -4.82 -18.42
CA LEU A 12 17.88 -3.36 -18.33
C LEU A 12 18.40 -2.73 -19.64
N ALA A 13 18.67 -3.53 -20.68
CA ALA A 13 19.19 -3.01 -21.93
C ALA A 13 18.15 -2.15 -22.66
N THR A 14 18.55 -0.96 -23.09
CA THR A 14 17.72 -0.07 -23.91
C THR A 14 17.93 -0.37 -25.39
N SER A 15 16.84 -0.46 -26.15
CA SER A 15 16.91 -0.50 -27.61
C SER A 15 16.78 0.91 -28.17
N GLU A 16 17.85 1.43 -28.78
CA GLU A 16 17.76 2.69 -29.54
C GLU A 16 17.43 2.38 -31.00
N LYS A 17 16.43 3.07 -31.55
CA LYS A 17 16.21 3.13 -32.99
C LYS A 17 16.96 4.36 -33.51
N SER A 18 17.91 4.15 -34.43
CA SER A 18 18.55 5.27 -35.11
C SER A 18 17.51 6.06 -35.88
N LEU A 19 17.42 7.35 -35.57
CA LEU A 19 16.63 8.30 -36.34
C LEU A 19 17.41 8.70 -37.62
N PRO A 20 16.72 9.05 -38.71
CA PRO A 20 17.37 9.55 -39.91
C PRO A 20 18.02 10.92 -39.67
N TRP A 21 19.05 11.23 -40.45
CA TRP A 21 19.70 12.54 -40.40
C TRP A 21 18.80 13.60 -41.03
N LEU A 22 18.58 14.72 -40.34
CA LEU A 22 17.76 15.84 -40.80
C LEU A 22 18.50 17.16 -40.61
N THR A 23 18.33 18.08 -41.55
CA THR A 23 18.93 19.41 -41.51
C THR A 23 17.93 20.48 -41.08
N LYS A 24 18.41 21.53 -40.40
CA LYS A 24 17.54 22.62 -39.95
C LYS A 24 16.96 23.36 -41.18
N GLY A 25 15.64 23.35 -41.31
CA GLY A 25 14.91 23.97 -42.44
C GLY A 25 14.51 22.99 -43.54
N GLU A 26 14.85 21.71 -43.41
CA GLU A 26 14.42 20.64 -44.32
C GLU A 26 12.89 20.47 -44.26
N LYS A 27 12.25 20.42 -45.44
CA LYS A 27 10.81 20.18 -45.57
C LYS A 27 10.56 18.69 -45.70
N ILE A 28 9.70 18.14 -44.85
CA ILE A 28 9.34 16.72 -44.83
C ILE A 28 7.88 16.59 -45.24
N GLU A 29 7.55 15.59 -46.06
CA GLU A 29 6.17 15.29 -46.42
C GLU A 29 5.44 14.61 -45.25
N LEU A 30 4.24 15.09 -44.93
CA LEU A 30 3.41 14.50 -43.89
C LEU A 30 2.89 13.15 -44.39
N SER A 31 3.34 12.06 -43.76
CA SER A 31 2.87 10.72 -44.10
C SER A 31 1.43 10.48 -43.65
N LYS A 32 1.07 10.94 -42.44
CA LYS A 32 -0.25 10.73 -41.85
C LYS A 32 -0.51 11.77 -40.77
N VAL A 33 -1.76 12.24 -40.68
CA VAL A 33 -2.25 13.06 -39.57
C VAL A 33 -3.44 12.35 -38.97
N GLU A 34 -3.33 11.99 -37.69
CA GLU A 34 -4.38 11.27 -36.97
C GLU A 34 -4.68 11.99 -35.66
N LEU A 35 -5.97 12.06 -35.34
CA LEU A 35 -6.43 12.49 -34.04
C LEU A 35 -6.70 11.24 -33.19
N TYR A 36 -5.97 11.10 -32.09
CA TYR A 36 -6.16 10.02 -31.14
C TYR A 36 -6.95 10.51 -29.94
N GLU A 37 -8.04 9.82 -29.64
CA GLU A 37 -8.74 9.94 -28.37
C GLU A 37 -8.26 8.81 -27.44
N GLY A 38 -7.98 9.15 -26.19
CA GLY A 38 -7.47 8.22 -25.19
C GLY A 38 -8.19 8.41 -23.86
N ASN A 39 -8.31 7.33 -23.10
CA ASN A 39 -8.87 7.33 -21.76
C ASN A 39 -7.78 7.02 -20.73
N THR A 40 -7.91 7.59 -19.53
CA THR A 40 -7.09 7.20 -18.39
C THR A 40 -7.63 5.89 -17.80
N ALA A 41 -6.72 5.00 -17.38
CA ALA A 41 -7.09 3.82 -16.61
C ALA A 41 -6.93 4.10 -15.10
N PRO A 42 -7.76 3.50 -14.23
CA PRO A 42 -7.52 3.54 -12.80
C PRO A 42 -6.20 2.82 -12.46
N PRO A 43 -5.58 3.17 -11.32
CA PRO A 43 -4.43 2.43 -10.83
C PRO A 43 -4.83 0.99 -10.49
N ASP A 44 -3.88 0.08 -10.66
CA ASP A 44 -4.03 -1.31 -10.26
C ASP A 44 -3.77 -1.47 -8.74
N TYR A 45 -4.08 -2.64 -8.17
CA TYR A 45 -3.75 -2.95 -6.78
C TYR A 45 -2.24 -3.00 -6.56
N LEU A 46 -1.78 -2.69 -5.35
CA LEU A 46 -0.36 -2.72 -5.03
C LEU A 46 0.23 -4.12 -5.25
N SER A 47 1.33 -4.17 -5.99
CA SER A 47 2.26 -5.29 -5.92
C SER A 47 2.99 -5.30 -4.58
N GLU A 48 3.52 -6.45 -4.20
CA GLU A 48 4.31 -6.58 -2.98
C GLU A 48 5.52 -5.63 -2.95
N SER A 49 6.20 -5.42 -4.08
CA SER A 49 7.31 -4.46 -4.19
C SER A 49 6.88 -3.01 -4.02
N GLU A 50 5.68 -2.65 -4.51
CA GLU A 50 5.12 -1.31 -4.28
C GLU A 50 4.74 -1.11 -2.81
N LEU A 51 4.20 -2.14 -2.16
CA LEU A 51 3.91 -2.10 -0.73
C LEU A 51 5.19 -2.00 0.11
N ILE A 52 6.24 -2.77 -0.22
CA ILE A 52 7.56 -2.65 0.42
C ILE A 52 8.07 -1.22 0.30
N SER A 53 8.05 -0.66 -0.92
CA SER A 53 8.49 0.72 -1.18
C SER A 53 7.69 1.75 -0.38
N LEU A 54 6.37 1.53 -0.22
CA LEU A 54 5.52 2.39 0.60
C LEU A 54 5.83 2.25 2.09
N MET A 55 6.07 1.05 2.60
CA MET A 55 6.43 0.81 4.00
C MET A 55 7.77 1.46 4.34
N GLU A 56 8.78 1.31 3.47
CA GLU A 56 10.08 1.97 3.60
C GLU A 56 9.95 3.48 3.58
N LYS A 57 9.21 4.03 2.61
CA LYS A 57 8.97 5.48 2.49
C LYS A 57 8.30 6.06 3.74
N ASN A 58 7.42 5.31 4.39
CA ASN A 58 6.72 5.73 5.60
C ASN A 58 7.47 5.36 6.89
N GLY A 59 8.62 4.68 6.80
CA GLY A 59 9.44 4.32 7.97
C GLY A 59 8.79 3.28 8.89
N ILE A 60 8.04 2.33 8.32
CA ILE A 60 7.45 1.22 9.08
C ILE A 60 8.00 -0.13 8.59
N GLY A 61 8.10 -1.10 9.50
CA GLY A 61 8.69 -2.41 9.21
C GLY A 61 10.23 -2.38 9.12
N THR A 62 10.88 -1.47 9.85
CA THR A 62 12.34 -1.38 9.95
C THR A 62 12.98 -2.67 10.49
N ASP A 63 14.30 -2.79 10.36
CA ASP A 63 15.09 -3.96 10.79
C ASP A 63 14.65 -5.28 10.11
N ALA A 64 14.49 -5.22 8.78
CA ALA A 64 14.09 -6.35 7.94
C ALA A 64 12.76 -7.02 8.34
N SER A 65 11.85 -6.29 8.99
CA SER A 65 10.55 -6.81 9.43
C SER A 65 9.41 -6.64 8.42
N ILE A 66 9.61 -5.89 7.33
CA ILE A 66 8.61 -5.72 6.25
C ILE A 66 8.03 -7.06 5.76
N PRO A 67 8.84 -8.08 5.39
CA PRO A 67 8.30 -9.33 4.86
C PRO A 67 7.40 -10.05 5.87
N VAL A 68 7.71 -9.94 7.16
CA VAL A 68 6.90 -10.52 8.24
C VAL A 68 5.52 -9.87 8.29
N HIS A 69 5.46 -8.54 8.27
CA HIS A 69 4.19 -7.82 8.31
C HIS A 69 3.32 -8.07 7.07
N ILE A 70 3.93 -8.16 5.88
CA ILE A 70 3.21 -8.49 4.64
C ILE A 70 2.68 -9.93 4.68
N ASN A 71 3.47 -10.89 5.16
CA ASN A 71 3.03 -12.27 5.30
C ASN A 71 1.86 -12.39 6.28
N ASN A 72 1.90 -11.70 7.42
CA ASN A 72 0.85 -11.73 8.43
C ASN A 72 -0.52 -11.30 7.88
N ILE A 73 -0.60 -10.21 7.10
CA ILE A 73 -1.89 -9.76 6.53
C ILE A 73 -2.45 -10.74 5.49
N SER A 74 -1.57 -11.52 4.83
CA SER A 74 -1.97 -12.59 3.93
C SER A 74 -2.46 -13.82 4.71
N GLU A 75 -1.76 -14.22 5.78
CA GLU A 75 -2.15 -15.34 6.64
C GLU A 75 -3.48 -15.08 7.37
N CYS A 76 -3.74 -13.84 7.77
CA CYS A 76 -5.02 -13.42 8.32
C CYS A 76 -6.15 -13.30 7.28
N ASN A 77 -5.89 -13.59 6.00
CA ASN A 77 -6.84 -13.49 4.90
C ASN A 77 -7.46 -12.07 4.76
N TYR A 78 -6.69 -11.03 5.08
CA TYR A 78 -7.08 -9.64 4.80
C TYR A 78 -6.77 -9.24 3.36
N VAL A 79 -5.77 -9.90 2.76
CA VAL A 79 -5.40 -9.76 1.36
C VAL A 79 -5.18 -11.15 0.72
N GLN A 80 -5.38 -11.23 -0.58
CA GLN A 80 -5.03 -12.40 -1.39
C GLN A 80 -3.99 -12.01 -2.44
N VAL A 81 -3.01 -12.88 -2.65
CA VAL A 81 -1.98 -12.69 -3.67
C VAL A 81 -2.48 -13.25 -5.00
N GLN A 82 -2.57 -12.40 -6.02
CA GLN A 82 -2.94 -12.82 -7.39
C GLN A 82 -1.76 -12.74 -8.37
N ALA A 83 -2.04 -12.95 -9.66
CA ALA A 83 -1.06 -12.85 -10.74
C ALA A 83 -0.28 -11.53 -10.66
N GLY A 84 1.03 -11.60 -10.91
CA GLY A 84 1.93 -10.45 -10.75
C GLY A 84 2.27 -10.08 -9.30
N ARG A 85 1.99 -10.96 -8.33
CA ARG A 85 2.18 -10.71 -6.88
C ARG A 85 1.46 -9.45 -6.40
N ARG A 86 0.26 -9.22 -6.91
CA ARG A 86 -0.62 -8.13 -6.45
C ARG A 86 -1.43 -8.54 -5.24
N LEU A 87 -1.54 -7.62 -4.29
CA LEU A 87 -2.23 -7.80 -3.01
C LEU A 87 -3.65 -7.24 -3.14
N ILE A 88 -4.63 -8.13 -3.25
CA ILE A 88 -6.04 -7.76 -3.41
C ILE A 88 -6.74 -7.88 -2.06
N PRO A 89 -7.27 -6.77 -1.50
CA PRO A 89 -8.01 -6.81 -0.25
C PRO A 89 -9.23 -7.72 -0.32
N THR A 90 -9.44 -8.53 0.72
CA THR A 90 -10.68 -9.31 0.88
C THR A 90 -11.80 -8.42 1.42
N ALA A 91 -13.05 -8.86 1.34
CA ALA A 91 -14.18 -8.15 1.95
C ALA A 91 -13.94 -7.90 3.45
N LEU A 92 -13.38 -8.88 4.16
CA LEU A 92 -13.00 -8.74 5.57
C LEU A 92 -11.95 -7.65 5.78
N GLY A 93 -10.87 -7.65 4.98
CA GLY A 93 -9.80 -6.64 5.09
C GLY A 93 -10.31 -5.22 4.82
N VAL A 94 -11.16 -5.05 3.80
CA VAL A 94 -11.77 -3.75 3.48
C VAL A 94 -12.68 -3.26 4.61
N SER A 95 -13.57 -4.11 5.12
CA SER A 95 -14.47 -3.74 6.21
C SER A 95 -13.71 -3.38 7.48
N LEU A 96 -12.67 -4.14 7.82
CA LEU A 96 -11.82 -3.87 8.98
C LEU A 96 -11.20 -2.46 8.92
N ILE A 97 -10.56 -2.11 7.81
CA ILE A 97 -9.93 -0.80 7.65
C ILE A 97 -10.98 0.33 7.66
N ARG A 98 -12.14 0.13 7.03
CA ARG A 98 -13.23 1.13 7.06
C ARG A 98 -13.68 1.42 8.49
N VAL A 99 -13.86 0.39 9.31
CA VAL A 99 -14.27 0.55 10.72
C VAL A 99 -13.21 1.33 11.50
N TYR A 100 -11.95 0.92 11.40
CA TYR A 100 -10.86 1.63 12.09
C TYR A 100 -10.75 3.09 11.62
N GLN A 101 -10.83 3.36 10.31
CA GLN A 101 -10.80 4.72 9.75
C GLN A 101 -11.97 5.58 10.22
N CYS A 102 -13.17 5.01 10.32
CA CYS A 102 -14.34 5.73 10.82
C CYS A 102 -14.23 6.10 12.29
N ILE A 103 -13.58 5.25 13.10
CA ILE A 103 -13.46 5.46 14.55
C ILE A 103 -12.25 6.37 14.85
N ASP A 104 -11.06 5.96 14.44
CA ASP A 104 -9.79 6.65 14.70
C ASP A 104 -8.85 6.43 13.50
N PRO A 105 -8.80 7.38 12.54
CA PRO A 105 -7.95 7.30 11.35
C PRO A 105 -6.47 7.02 11.64
N ASP A 106 -5.95 7.49 12.78
CA ASP A 106 -4.54 7.31 13.12
C ASP A 106 -4.18 5.83 13.37
N LEU A 107 -5.18 4.95 13.62
CA LEU A 107 -4.96 3.51 13.73
C LEU A 107 -4.63 2.85 12.38
N CYS A 108 -4.97 3.51 11.26
CA CYS A 108 -4.70 3.02 9.92
C CYS A 108 -3.54 3.76 9.24
N LEU A 109 -3.17 4.93 9.73
CA LEU A 109 -2.06 5.73 9.20
C LEU A 109 -0.72 5.25 9.79
N PRO A 110 0.39 5.37 9.03
CA PRO A 110 1.69 4.85 9.44
C PRO A 110 2.36 5.69 10.53
N ASP A 111 1.91 6.93 10.77
CA ASP A 111 2.60 7.95 11.56
C ASP A 111 2.96 7.49 12.98
N ILE A 112 1.99 6.94 13.71
CA ILE A 112 2.20 6.46 15.08
C ILE A 112 3.20 5.30 15.09
N ARG A 113 3.07 4.39 14.12
CA ARG A 113 3.96 3.24 14.01
C ARG A 113 5.39 3.68 13.67
N SER A 114 5.54 4.58 12.71
CA SER A 114 6.82 5.17 12.29
C SER A 114 7.50 5.85 13.46
N PHE A 115 6.76 6.65 14.24
CA PHE A 115 7.27 7.27 15.46
C PHE A 115 7.77 6.23 16.47
N ILE A 116 7.02 5.15 16.72
CA ILE A 116 7.44 4.09 17.63
C ILE A 116 8.73 3.42 17.17
N GLU A 117 8.87 3.11 15.88
CA GLU A 117 10.09 2.50 15.33
C GLU A 117 11.31 3.44 15.42
N GLN A 118 11.10 4.75 15.23
CA GLN A 118 12.13 5.75 15.49
C GLN A 118 12.54 5.77 16.96
N GLN A 119 11.59 5.72 17.90
CA GLN A 119 11.89 5.64 19.33
C GLN A 119 12.65 4.37 19.70
N ILE A 120 12.30 3.21 19.12
CA ILE A 120 13.03 1.95 19.30
C ILE A 120 14.48 2.11 18.81
N THR A 121 14.68 2.77 17.67
CA THR A 121 16.01 3.07 17.14
C THR A 121 16.81 4.02 18.05
N LEU A 122 16.17 4.99 18.68
CA LEU A 122 16.85 5.86 19.65
C LEU A 122 17.25 5.10 20.92
N VAL A 123 16.40 4.17 21.38
CA VAL A 123 16.73 3.30 22.51
C VAL A 123 17.93 2.40 22.19
N SER A 124 17.99 1.80 21.00
CA SER A 124 19.13 0.94 20.61
C SER A 124 20.46 1.71 20.51
N LYS A 125 20.42 3.01 20.20
CA LYS A 125 21.57 3.92 20.21
C LYS A 125 21.90 4.49 21.58
N GLY A 126 21.14 4.18 22.62
CA GLY A 126 21.29 4.77 23.97
C GLY A 126 20.87 6.23 24.07
N GLN A 127 20.12 6.76 23.10
CA GLN A 127 19.69 8.15 23.01
C GLN A 127 18.29 8.40 23.62
N ALA A 128 17.55 7.33 23.94
CA ALA A 128 16.27 7.40 24.63
C ALA A 128 16.19 6.36 25.74
N ASN A 129 15.45 6.67 26.82
CA ASN A 129 15.24 5.73 27.91
C ASN A 129 14.13 4.74 27.57
N HIS A 130 14.47 3.44 27.56
CA HIS A 130 13.54 2.35 27.27
C HIS A 130 12.23 2.43 28.08
N SER A 131 12.31 2.56 29.41
CA SER A 131 11.14 2.56 30.28
C SER A 131 10.22 3.76 30.05
N LEU A 132 10.78 4.93 29.72
CA LEU A 132 9.99 6.11 29.37
C LEU A 132 9.26 5.93 28.04
N VAL A 133 9.94 5.39 27.02
CA VAL A 133 9.33 5.11 25.71
C VAL A 133 8.18 4.12 25.85
N VAL A 134 8.41 2.99 26.53
CA VAL A 134 7.36 1.97 26.73
C VAL A 134 6.15 2.56 27.47
N ARG A 135 6.37 3.32 28.55
CA ARG A 135 5.28 3.97 29.31
C ARG A 135 4.49 4.95 28.43
N HIS A 136 5.17 5.74 27.63
CA HIS A 136 4.54 6.73 26.75
C HIS A 136 3.66 6.05 25.70
N VAL A 137 4.20 5.04 25.00
CA VAL A 137 3.48 4.31 23.95
C VAL A 137 2.27 3.56 24.53
N LEU A 138 2.43 2.88 25.67
CA LEU A 138 1.31 2.20 26.33
C LEU A 138 0.22 3.18 26.76
N ALA A 139 0.58 4.35 27.30
CA ALA A 139 -0.41 5.36 27.68
C ALA A 139 -1.18 5.89 26.45
N GLN A 140 -0.48 6.13 25.33
CA GLN A 140 -1.13 6.54 24.08
C GLN A 140 -2.11 5.47 23.56
N PHE A 141 -1.68 4.20 23.50
CA PHE A 141 -2.54 3.11 23.03
C PHE A 141 -3.69 2.79 23.99
N GLN A 142 -3.50 2.97 25.31
CA GLN A 142 -4.57 2.82 26.29
C GLN A 142 -5.68 3.86 26.06
N GLN A 143 -5.31 5.11 25.75
CA GLN A 143 -6.28 6.16 25.42
C GLN A 143 -7.03 5.83 24.12
N LYS A 144 -6.31 5.44 23.06
CA LYS A 144 -6.92 5.06 21.78
C LYS A 144 -7.84 3.85 21.93
N PHE A 145 -7.43 2.82 22.67
CA PHE A 145 -8.25 1.65 22.95
C PHE A 145 -9.53 2.02 23.71
N SER A 146 -9.41 2.86 24.76
CA SER A 146 -10.57 3.31 25.53
C SER A 146 -11.55 4.12 24.69
N TYR A 147 -11.03 4.94 23.77
CA TYR A 147 -11.84 5.70 22.82
C TYR A 147 -12.51 4.77 21.80
N PHE A 148 -11.77 3.81 21.25
CA PHE A 148 -12.27 2.83 20.29
C PHE A 148 -13.43 2.02 20.86
N VAL A 149 -13.29 1.45 22.05
CA VAL A 149 -14.35 0.67 22.73
C VAL A 149 -15.62 1.50 22.93
N LYS A 150 -15.50 2.76 23.36
CA LYS A 150 -16.66 3.65 23.52
C LYS A 150 -17.37 3.98 22.20
N LYS A 151 -16.64 3.98 21.08
CA LYS A 151 -17.18 4.37 19.77
C LYS A 151 -17.73 3.18 18.99
N ILE A 152 -17.14 2.00 19.13
CA ILE A 152 -17.60 0.82 18.41
C ILE A 152 -18.99 0.36 18.86
N GLU A 153 -19.32 0.46 20.15
CA GLU A 153 -20.68 0.20 20.67
C GLU A 153 -21.75 1.07 20.02
N ASN A 154 -21.38 2.28 19.56
CA ASN A 154 -22.29 3.19 18.86
C ASN A 154 -22.35 2.92 17.35
N MET A 155 -21.50 2.04 16.82
CA MET A 155 -21.38 1.66 15.42
C MET A 155 -21.82 0.22 15.12
N ASP A 156 -22.30 -0.54 16.09
CA ASP A 156 -22.74 -1.94 15.90
C ASP A 156 -23.75 -2.08 14.75
N SER A 157 -24.61 -1.08 14.53
CA SER A 157 -25.56 -1.04 13.39
C SER A 157 -24.89 -0.98 12.01
N LEU A 158 -23.72 -0.33 11.89
CA LEU A 158 -22.93 -0.28 10.66
C LEU A 158 -22.17 -1.59 10.43
N PHE A 159 -21.76 -2.27 11.50
CA PHE A 159 -21.07 -3.55 11.44
C PHE A 159 -22.03 -4.65 10.99
N GLU A 160 -23.22 -4.75 11.59
CA GLU A 160 -24.24 -5.72 11.19
C GLU A 160 -24.68 -5.55 9.73
N ALA A 161 -24.79 -4.31 9.23
CA ALA A 161 -25.19 -4.04 7.85
C ALA A 161 -24.14 -4.46 6.80
N GLN A 162 -22.84 -4.48 7.15
CA GLN A 162 -21.76 -4.87 6.23
C GLN A 162 -21.43 -6.36 6.25
N PHE A 163 -21.73 -7.06 7.35
CA PHE A 163 -21.51 -8.51 7.49
C PHE A 163 -22.80 -9.34 7.34
N SER A 164 -23.98 -8.70 7.29
CA SER A 164 -25.19 -9.37 6.84
C SER A 164 -24.97 -9.87 5.41
N PRO A 165 -25.06 -11.19 5.15
CA PRO A 165 -24.87 -11.69 3.82
C PRO A 165 -25.94 -11.09 2.91
N LEU A 166 -25.60 -10.85 1.65
CA LEU A 166 -26.55 -10.70 0.54
C LEU A 166 -27.39 -11.99 0.32
N SER A 167 -27.66 -12.78 1.35
CA SER A 167 -28.45 -14.01 1.31
C SER A 167 -29.96 -13.77 1.18
N ASP A 168 -30.42 -12.51 1.25
CA ASP A 168 -31.85 -12.17 1.12
C ASP A 168 -32.24 -11.45 -0.18
N SER A 169 -31.37 -11.45 -1.20
CA SER A 169 -31.77 -11.04 -2.55
C SER A 169 -31.99 -12.26 -3.46
N GLY A 170 -33.18 -12.85 -3.32
CA GLY A 170 -33.97 -13.29 -4.47
C GLY A 170 -33.65 -14.65 -5.09
N ARG A 171 -34.41 -15.64 -4.60
CA ARG A 171 -34.87 -16.87 -5.25
C ARG A 171 -34.83 -16.91 -6.79
N MET A 172 -34.45 -18.09 -7.27
CA MET A 172 -34.69 -18.72 -8.58
C MET A 172 -35.89 -18.17 -9.38
N SER A 173 -35.68 -17.94 -10.67
CA SER A 173 -36.69 -18.05 -11.73
C SER A 173 -35.98 -18.43 -13.03
N GLU A 174 -36.21 -19.69 -13.45
CA GLU A 174 -36.04 -20.33 -14.78
C GLU A 174 -34.76 -20.12 -15.60
#